data_AF-A0A6P0Z588-F1
#
_entry.id   AF-A0A6P0Z588-F1
#
_cell.length_a   1.000
_cell.length_b   1.000
_cell.length_c   1.000
_cell.angle_alpha   90.00
_cell.angle_beta   90.00
_cell.angle_gamma   90.00
#
_symmetry.space_group_name_H-M   'P 1'
#
loop_
_entity.id
_entity.type
_entity.pdbx_description
1 polymer ?
#
loop_
_entity_poly.entity_id
_entity_poly.type
_entity_poly.pdbx_seq_one_letter_code
_entity_poly.pdbx_strand_id
1 'polypeptide(L)' 'MVLLSIGEADVCSLKRSLLTRLLSLKLGPLPDSVSDRLAQLPLKQLDTLAERIFSMNTLEDVLQTLDDMEK' A
#
# COMPACT_ATOMS: atom_id res chain seq x y z
N MET A 1 26.67 -8.85 -17.63
CA MET A 1 25.45 -9.41 -17.03
C MET A 1 25.15 -8.57 -15.81
N VAL A 2 24.32 -7.53 -15.98
CA VAL A 2 24.04 -6.54 -14.93
C VAL A 2 23.09 -7.20 -13.94
N LEU A 3 23.63 -7.69 -12.83
CA LEU A 3 22.82 -7.94 -11.64
C LEU A 3 22.37 -6.55 -11.20
N LEU A 4 21.19 -6.13 -11.67
CA LEU A 4 20.47 -5.03 -11.06
C LEU A 4 20.26 -5.45 -9.60
N SER A 5 21.11 -4.96 -8.72
CA SER A 5 20.77 -4.74 -7.33
C SER A 5 19.57 -3.79 -7.37
N ILE A 6 18.38 -4.36 -7.58
CA ILE A 6 17.11 -3.72 -7.25
C ILE A 6 17.24 -3.52 -5.74
N GLY A 7 17.80 -2.36 -5.37
CA GLY A 7 17.95 -1.96 -3.99
C GLY A 7 16.58 -2.00 -3.36
N GLU A 8 16.52 -2.39 -2.10
CA GLU A 8 15.27 -2.57 -1.35
C GLU A 8 14.31 -1.36 -1.46
N ALA A 9 14.85 -0.17 -1.75
CA ALA A 9 14.12 1.06 -2.06
C ALA A 9 13.21 1.00 -3.31
N ASP A 10 13.61 0.27 -4.35
CA ASP A 10 12.88 0.16 -5.61
C ASP A 10 11.66 -0.78 -5.45
N VAL A 11 11.84 -1.88 -4.73
CA VAL A 11 10.75 -2.82 -4.35
C VAL A 11 9.67 -2.11 -3.54
N CYS A 12 10.08 -1.25 -2.62
CA CYS A 12 9.17 -0.49 -1.76
C CYS A 12 8.29 0.47 -2.57
N SER A 13 8.85 1.09 -3.60
CA SER A 13 8.14 2.01 -4.49
C SER A 13 7.19 1.28 -5.45
N LEU A 14 7.63 0.15 -6.00
CA LEU A 14 6.80 -0.70 -6.85
C LEU A 14 5.58 -1.24 -6.08
N LYS A 15 5.80 -1.72 -4.85
CA LYS A 15 4.74 -2.30 -4.01
C LYS A 15 3.70 -1.25 -3.60
N ARG A 16 4.13 -0.02 -3.29
CA ARG A 16 3.22 1.13 -3.04
C ARG A 16 2.35 1.44 -4.25
N SER A 17 2.96 1.49 -5.43
CA SER A 17 2.24 1.77 -6.68
C SER A 17 1.21 0.67 -7.00
N LEU A 18 1.59 -0.59 -6.80
CA LEU A 18 0.68 -1.73 -6.99
C LEU A 18 -0.47 -1.73 -6.00
N LEU A 19 -0.22 -1.48 -4.72
CA LEU A 19 -1.28 -1.42 -3.70
C LEU A 19 -2.24 -0.28 -3.96
N THR A 20 -1.72 0.91 -4.26
CA THR A 20 -2.55 2.07 -4.61
C THR A 20 -3.44 1.78 -5.82
N ARG A 21 -2.89 1.11 -6.84
CA ARG A 21 -3.63 0.73 -8.04
C ARG A 21 -4.67 -0.36 -7.77
N LEU A 22 -4.34 -1.37 -6.96
CA LEU A 22 -5.26 -2.44 -6.57
C LEU A 22 -6.41 -1.89 -5.73
N LEU A 23 -6.10 -1.04 -4.76
CA LEU A 23 -7.10 -0.33 -3.96
C LEU A 23 -7.98 0.53 -4.88
N SER A 24 -7.39 1.23 -5.85
CA SER A 24 -8.14 2.09 -6.78
C SER A 24 -9.07 1.28 -7.69
N LEU A 25 -8.63 0.10 -8.11
CA LEU A 25 -9.44 -0.82 -8.91
C LEU A 25 -10.55 -1.47 -8.11
N LYS A 26 -10.30 -1.77 -6.83
CA LYS A 26 -11.24 -2.49 -5.97
C LYS A 26 -12.30 -1.58 -5.34
N LEU A 27 -11.88 -0.39 -4.90
CA LEU A 27 -12.69 0.53 -4.09
C LEU A 27 -13.09 1.80 -4.85
N GLY A 28 -12.55 2.02 -6.05
CA GLY A 28 -12.72 3.26 -6.79
C GLY A 28 -11.66 4.31 -6.43
N PRO A 29 -11.86 5.60 -6.77
CA PRO A 29 -10.83 6.62 -6.58
C PRO A 29 -10.41 6.73 -5.11
N LEU A 30 -9.13 6.47 -4.83
CA LEU A 30 -8.59 6.63 -3.49
C LEU A 30 -8.42 8.11 -3.17
N PRO A 31 -8.84 8.56 -1.97
CA PRO A 31 -8.52 9.90 -1.51
C PRO A 31 -7.00 10.10 -1.44
N ASP A 32 -6.56 11.33 -1.69
CA ASP A 32 -5.16 11.72 -1.58
C ASP A 32 -4.58 11.40 -0.19
N SER A 33 -5.40 11.47 0.86
CA SER A 33 -5.01 11.07 2.22
C SER A 33 -4.56 9.62 2.33
N VAL A 34 -5.17 8.69 1.58
CA VAL A 34 -4.80 7.26 1.61
C VAL A 34 -3.50 7.04 0.84
N SER A 35 -3.34 7.72 -0.30
CA SER A 35 -2.11 7.66 -1.09
C SER A 35 -0.91 8.26 -0.35
N ASP A 36 -1.12 9.38 0.36
CA ASP A 36 -0.07 10.01 1.16
C ASP A 36 0.37 9.11 2.32
N ARG A 37 -0.60 8.51 3.02
CA ARG A 37 -0.29 7.53 4.07
C ARG A 37 0.42 6.29 3.52
N LEU A 38 -0.03 5.74 2.40
CA LEU A 38 0.67 4.65 1.70
C LEU A 38 2.10 5.02 1.31
N ALA A 39 2.36 6.29 0.97
CA ALA A 39 3.70 6.76 0.65
C ALA A 39 4.63 6.81 1.88
N GLN A 40 4.07 7.08 3.06
CA GLN A 40 4.79 7.19 4.33
C GLN A 40 4.96 5.85 5.07
N LEU A 41 4.20 4.80 4.71
CA LEU A 41 4.25 3.50 5.37
C LEU A 41 5.57 2.75 5.10
N PRO A 42 6.14 2.07 6.11
CA PRO A 42 7.30 1.19 5.94
C PRO A 42 6.93 -0.11 5.22
N LEU A 43 7.92 -0.75 4.58
CA LEU A 43 7.74 -1.97 3.77
C LEU A 43 6.96 -3.08 4.49
N LYS A 44 7.21 -3.30 5.80
CA LYS A 44 6.50 -4.30 6.61
C LYS A 44 5.00 -4.04 6.67
N GLN A 45 4.63 -2.78 6.80
CA GLN A 45 3.24 -2.38 6.87
C GLN A 45 2.58 -2.48 5.49
N LEU A 46 3.32 -2.17 4.43
CA LEU A 46 2.87 -2.46 3.07
C LEU A 46 2.56 -3.94 2.82
N ASP A 47 3.38 -4.86 3.34
CA ASP A 47 3.10 -6.30 3.26
C ASP A 47 1.79 -6.66 3.97
N THR A 48 1.62 -6.21 5.20
CA THR A 48 0.39 -6.44 5.97
C THR A 48 -0.84 -5.86 5.25
N LEU A 49 -0.70 -4.68 4.65
CA LEU A 49 -1.77 -4.05 3.88
C LEU A 49 -2.06 -4.83 2.58
N ALA A 50 -1.03 -5.39 1.94
CA ALA A 50 -1.18 -6.28 0.78
C ALA A 50 -1.89 -7.59 1.12
N GLU A 51 -1.64 -8.16 2.29
CA GLU A 51 -2.34 -9.36 2.76
C GLU A 51 -3.81 -9.06 3.07
N ARG A 52 -4.08 -7.89 3.67
CA ARG A 52 -5.43 -7.46 4.06
C ARG A 52 -6.24 -6.85 2.90
N ILE A 53 -5.61 -6.46 1.79
CA ILE A 53 -6.29 -5.82 0.65
C ILE A 53 -7.43 -6.68 0.07
N PHE A 54 -7.33 -8.01 0.19
CA PHE A 54 -8.38 -8.92 -0.26
C PHE A 54 -9.58 -8.96 0.68
N SER A 55 -9.37 -8.71 1.98
CA SER A 55 -10.43 -8.56 2.99
C SER A 55 -11.09 -7.18 2.97
N MET A 56 -10.37 -6.14 2.54
CA MET A 56 -10.89 -4.78 2.40
C MET A 56 -11.95 -4.71 1.30
N ASN A 57 -13.21 -4.44 1.66
CA ASN A 57 -14.31 -4.23 0.70
C ASN A 57 -14.80 -2.79 0.63
N THR A 58 -14.40 -1.95 1.59
CA THR A 58 -14.76 -0.54 1.64
C THR A 58 -13.53 0.32 1.91
N LEU A 59 -13.61 1.59 1.52
CA LEU A 59 -12.57 2.58 1.82
C LEU A 59 -12.36 2.74 3.34
N GLU A 60 -13.44 2.59 4.12
CA GLU A 60 -13.38 2.62 5.58
C GLU A 60 -12.50 1.50 6.16
N ASP A 61 -12.51 0.29 5.59
CA ASP A 61 -11.67 -0.83 6.05
C ASP A 61 -10.18 -0.54 5.82
N VAL A 62 -9.86 0.14 4.70
CA VAL A 62 -8.50 0.62 4.39
C VAL A 62 -8.07 1.67 5.39
N LEU A 63 -8.92 2.67 5.64
CA LEU A 63 -8.63 3.76 6.58
C LEU A 63 -8.46 3.22 8.00
N GLN A 64 -9.32 2.31 8.44
CA GLN A 64 -9.24 1.69 9.76
C GLN A 64 -7.97 0.86 9.90
N THR A 65 -7.56 0.14 8.85
CA THR A 65 -6.29 -0.60 8.86
C THR A 65 -5.10 0.34 8.89
N LEU A 66 -5.12 1.45 8.15
CA LEU A 66 -4.07 2.47 8.21
C LEU A 66 -3.95 3.09 9.60
N ASP A 67 -5.08 3.39 10.25
CA ASP A 67 -5.13 3.94 11.61
C ASP A 67 -4.61 2.93 12.66
N ASP A 68 -4.99 1.66 12.53
CA ASP A 68 -4.49 0.54 13.37
C ASP A 68 -2.96 0.36 13.25
N MET A 69 -2.39 0.73 12.10
CA MET A 69 -0.96 0.62 11.82
C MET A 69 -0.15 1.83 12.30
N GLU A 70 -0.78 2.98 12.53
CA GLU A 70 -0.14 4.17 13.08
C GLU A 70 -0.07 4.20 14.61
N LYS A 71 -0.81 3.31 15.27
CA LYS A 71 -0.90 3.22 16.74
C LYS A 71 0.13 2.27 17.34
#